data_AF-A0A7K3WTA7-F1
#
_entry.id   AF-A0A7K3WTA7-F1
#
_cell.length_a   1.000
_cell.length_b   1.000
_cell.length_c   1.000
_cell.angle_alpha   90.00
_cell.angle_beta   90.00
_cell.angle_gamma   90.00
#
_symmetry.space_group_name_H-M   'P 1'
#
loop_
_entity.id
_entity.type
_entity.pdbx_description
1 polymer ?
#
loop_
_entity_poly.entity_id
_entity_poly.type
_entity_poly.pdbx_seq_one_letter_code
_entity_poly.pdbx_strand_id
1 'polypeptide(L)'
;MSNILSKNKFSIITGILALGAAAATKKLVDNRYEHSTGDEPPKNPQDENYNLLNVLIYTSATAVIGAVASVLIRDLVTRQWKNMDGELPDELKG
;
A
#
# COMPACT_ATOMS: atom_id res chain seq x y z
N MET A 1 28.49 -9.34 12.51
CA MET A 1 28.00 -10.33 11.52
C MET A 1 27.27 -9.55 10.41
N SER A 2 27.50 -9.86 9.14
CA SER A 2 27.25 -9.04 7.93
C SER A 2 25.96 -8.18 7.91
N ASN A 3 26.09 -6.87 8.14
CA ASN A 3 25.00 -5.87 8.06
C ASN A 3 24.37 -5.74 6.66
N ILE A 4 25.05 -6.20 5.61
CA ILE A 4 24.53 -6.16 4.23
C ILE A 4 23.49 -7.28 4.02
N LEU A 5 23.67 -8.42 4.71
CA LEU A 5 22.77 -9.56 4.59
C LEU A 5 21.42 -9.28 5.28
N SER A 6 21.40 -8.51 6.37
CA SER A 6 20.16 -8.08 7.04
C SER A 6 19.42 -7.00 6.25
N LYS A 7 20.14 -6.02 5.67
CA LYS A 7 19.58 -4.97 4.80
C LYS A 7 18.86 -5.55 3.58
N ASN A 8 19.49 -6.46 2.86
CA ASN A 8 18.87 -7.07 1.68
C ASN A 8 17.62 -7.87 2.05
N LYS A 9 17.65 -8.62 3.17
CA LYS A 9 16.47 -9.36 3.66
C LYS A 9 15.33 -8.43 4.05
N PHE A 10 15.63 -7.36 4.79
CA PHE A 10 14.64 -6.35 5.17
C PHE A 10 13.99 -5.69 3.96
N SER A 11 14.78 -5.25 2.98
CA SER A 11 14.26 -4.63 1.76
C SER A 11 13.44 -5.59 0.90
N ILE A 12 13.85 -6.85 0.79
CA ILE A 12 13.08 -7.88 0.06
C ILE A 12 11.74 -8.14 0.76
N ILE A 13 11.74 -8.34 2.07
CA ILE A 13 10.51 -8.59 2.85
C ILE A 13 9.58 -7.38 2.77
N THR A 14 10.12 -6.17 2.97
CA THR A 14 9.35 -4.93 2.89
C THR A 14 8.78 -4.73 1.50
N GLY A 15 9.55 -5.03 0.44
CA GLY A 15 9.07 -4.99 -0.95
C GLY A 15 7.91 -5.95 -1.20
N ILE A 16 8.03 -7.21 -0.76
CA ILE A 16 6.96 -8.21 -0.89
C ILE A 16 5.71 -7.76 -0.13
N LEU A 17 5.87 -7.29 1.11
CA LEU A 17 4.76 -6.81 1.92
C LEU A 17 4.11 -5.58 1.30
N ALA A 18 4.87 -4.65 0.74
CA ALA A 18 4.34 -3.48 0.07
C ALA A 18 3.50 -3.84 -1.17
N LEU A 19 3.96 -4.80 -1.98
CA LEU A 19 3.20 -5.30 -3.12
C LEU A 19 1.90 -6.00 -2.69
N GLY A 20 1.99 -6.88 -1.69
CA GLY A 20 0.82 -7.56 -1.13
C GLY A 20 -0.19 -6.58 -0.53
N ALA A 21 0.31 -5.56 0.15
CA ALA A 21 -0.50 -4.48 0.72
C ALA A 21 -1.19 -3.63 -0.35
N ALA A 22 -0.48 -3.29 -1.43
CA ALA A 22 -1.05 -2.53 -2.53
C ALA A 22 -2.19 -3.32 -3.19
N ALA A 23 -1.98 -4.62 -3.43
CA ALA A 23 -3.01 -5.50 -3.99
C ALA A 23 -4.22 -5.64 -3.04
N ALA A 24 -3.98 -5.84 -1.75
CA ALA A 24 -5.04 -5.95 -0.74
C ALA A 24 -5.82 -4.64 -0.59
N THR A 25 -5.13 -3.51 -0.58
CA THR A 25 -5.75 -2.18 -0.50
C THR A 25 -6.62 -1.93 -1.72
N LYS A 26 -6.10 -2.18 -2.92
CA LYS A 26 -6.88 -2.04 -4.16
C LYS A 26 -8.15 -2.89 -4.11
N LYS A 27 -8.03 -4.17 -3.76
CA LYS A 27 -9.19 -5.08 -3.66
C LYS A 27 -10.21 -4.62 -2.63
N LEU A 28 -9.73 -4.10 -1.49
CA LEU A 28 -10.61 -3.58 -0.44
C LEU A 28 -11.36 -2.34 -0.92
N VAL A 29 -10.67 -1.39 -1.57
CA VAL A 29 -11.29 -0.17 -2.11
C VAL A 29 -12.30 -0.53 -3.21
N ASP A 30 -11.91 -1.39 -4.16
CA ASP A 30 -12.79 -1.86 -5.24
C ASP A 30 -14.05 -2.52 -4.67
N ASN A 31 -13.91 -3.51 -3.77
CA ASN A 31 -15.06 -4.19 -3.15
C ASN A 31 -15.95 -3.25 -2.33
N ARG A 32 -15.35 -2.27 -1.63
CA ARG A 32 -16.13 -1.30 -0.84
C ARG A 32 -16.91 -0.36 -1.73
N TYR A 33 -16.33 0.05 -2.85
CA TYR A 33 -17.01 0.86 -3.84
C TYR A 33 -18.24 0.10 -4.36
N GLU A 34 -18.03 -1.09 -4.93
CA GLU A 34 -19.09 -1.94 -5.49
C GLU A 34 -20.21 -2.21 -4.47
N HIS A 35 -19.85 -2.51 -3.23
CA HIS A 35 -20.85 -2.74 -2.17
C HIS A 35 -21.66 -1.48 -1.82
N SER A 36 -21.07 -0.29 -1.93
CA SER A 36 -21.71 0.97 -1.55
C SER A 36 -22.52 1.60 -2.68
N THR A 37 -22.07 1.48 -3.92
CA THR A 37 -22.70 2.11 -5.09
C THR A 37 -23.57 1.12 -5.86
N GLY A 38 -23.27 -0.17 -5.80
CA GLY A 38 -23.86 -1.19 -6.66
C GLY A 38 -23.23 -1.27 -8.05
N ASP A 39 -22.26 -0.40 -8.35
CA ASP A 39 -21.61 -0.27 -9.65
C ASP A 39 -20.13 -0.68 -9.59
N GLU A 40 -19.57 -1.07 -10.74
CA GLU A 40 -18.13 -1.32 -10.83
C GLU A 40 -17.32 -0.03 -10.57
N PRO A 41 -16.09 -0.12 -10.04
CA PRO A 41 -15.33 1.08 -9.75
C PRO A 41 -14.86 1.76 -11.06
N PRO A 42 -14.98 3.10 -11.18
CA PRO A 42 -14.69 3.83 -12.40
C PRO A 42 -13.17 3.95 -12.60
N LYS A 43 -12.58 2.95 -13.23
CA LYS A 43 -11.11 2.82 -13.42
C LYS A 43 -10.64 3.33 -14.77
N ASN A 44 -11.52 3.36 -15.77
CA ASN A 44 -11.17 3.71 -17.15
C ASN A 44 -11.80 5.05 -17.55
N PRO A 45 -11.00 6.10 -17.86
CA PRO A 45 -11.51 7.39 -18.31
C PRO A 45 -12.13 7.37 -19.71
N GLN A 46 -11.97 6.28 -20.47
CA GLN A 46 -12.57 6.07 -21.79
C GLN A 46 -13.82 5.18 -21.74
N ASP A 47 -14.26 4.80 -20.54
CA ASP A 47 -15.48 4.01 -20.39
C ASP A 47 -16.71 4.90 -20.61
N GLU A 48 -17.62 4.49 -21.48
CA GLU A 48 -18.84 5.23 -21.78
C GLU A 48 -19.78 5.33 -20.56
N ASN A 49 -19.64 4.42 -19.59
CA ASN A 49 -20.46 4.38 -18.38
C ASN A 49 -20.00 5.37 -17.31
N TYR A 50 -18.81 5.97 -17.45
CA TYR A 50 -18.24 6.86 -16.43
C TYR A 50 -17.74 8.16 -17.03
N ASN A 51 -18.05 9.28 -16.37
CA ASN A 51 -17.43 10.55 -16.72
C ASN A 51 -16.01 10.65 -16.14
N LEU A 52 -15.17 11.50 -16.73
CA LEU A 52 -13.78 11.73 -16.29
C LEU A 52 -13.70 12.15 -14.82
N LEU A 53 -14.67 12.94 -14.33
CA LEU A 53 -14.69 13.42 -12.95
C LEU A 53 -14.83 12.27 -11.95
N ASN A 54 -15.69 11.29 -12.22
CA ASN A 54 -15.90 10.11 -11.37
C ASN A 54 -14.63 9.27 -11.29
N VAL A 55 -13.94 9.09 -12.42
CA VAL A 55 -12.65 8.38 -12.48
C VAL A 55 -11.59 9.12 -11.67
N LEU A 56 -11.52 10.44 -11.76
CA LEU A 56 -10.58 11.26 -10.98
C LEU A 56 -10.88 11.20 -9.48
N ILE A 57 -12.15 11.31 -9.08
CA ILE A 57 -12.56 11.19 -7.67
C ILE A 57 -12.19 9.81 -7.12
N TYR A 58 -12.55 8.76 -7.84
CA TYR A 58 -12.24 7.39 -7.42
C TYR A 58 -10.74 7.14 -7.30
N THR A 59 -9.98 7.54 -8.32
CA THR A 59 -8.53 7.35 -8.38
C THR A 59 -7.82 8.16 -7.28
N SER A 60 -8.23 9.41 -7.04
CA SER A 60 -7.65 10.23 -5.97
C SER A 60 -7.96 9.66 -4.58
N ALA A 61 -9.20 9.22 -4.32
CA ALA A 61 -9.56 8.55 -3.08
C ALA A 61 -8.74 7.27 -2.86
N THR A 62 -8.62 6.44 -3.90
CA THR A 62 -7.82 5.20 -3.87
C THR A 62 -6.34 5.51 -3.59
N ALA A 63 -5.78 6.55 -4.21
CA ALA A 63 -4.40 6.96 -3.99
C ALA A 63 -4.14 7.44 -2.56
N VAL A 64 -5.05 8.23 -1.98
CA VAL A 64 -4.98 8.69 -0.58
C VAL A 64 -5.02 7.50 0.37
N ILE A 65 -5.96 6.56 0.17
CA ILE A 65 -6.06 5.35 1.00
C ILE A 65 -4.78 4.51 0.88
N GLY A 66 -4.25 4.34 -0.33
CA GLY A 66 -2.99 3.63 -0.58
C GLY A 66 -1.79 4.27 0.11
N ALA A 67 -1.69 5.60 0.10
CA ALA A 67 -0.63 6.33 0.78
C ALA A 67 -0.70 6.14 2.31
N VAL A 68 -1.90 6.26 2.90
CA VAL A 68 -2.11 6.02 4.33
C VAL A 68 -1.75 4.57 4.71
N ALA A 69 -2.24 3.59 3.95
CA ALA A 69 -1.92 2.18 4.18
C ALA A 69 -0.41 1.92 4.12
N SER A 70 0.30 2.54 3.17
CA SER A 70 1.75 2.37 3.02
C SER A 70 2.52 2.89 4.23
N VAL A 71 2.13 4.04 4.79
CA VAL A 71 2.74 4.61 6.00
C VAL A 71 2.52 3.69 7.20
N LEU A 72 1.28 3.23 7.39
CA LEU A 72 0.93 2.34 8.51
C LEU A 72 1.69 1.01 8.44
N ILE A 73 1.82 0.44 7.25
CA ILE A 73 2.55 -0.82 7.06
C ILE A 73 4.04 -0.64 7.31
N ARG A 74 4.62 0.47 6.85
CA ARG A 74 6.02 0.78 7.15
C ARG A 74 6.24 0.91 8.66
N ASP A 75 5.38 1.64 9.37
CA ASP A 75 5.46 1.73 10.84
C ASP A 75 5.36 0.36 11.52
N LEU A 76 4.40 -0.48 11.11
CA LEU A 76 4.22 -1.82 11.66
C LEU A 76 5.43 -2.72 11.41
N VAL A 77 5.95 -2.76 10.18
CA VAL A 77 7.13 -3.55 9.82
C VAL A 77 8.35 -3.07 10.58
N THR A 78 8.56 -1.76 10.67
CA THR A 78 9.67 -1.16 11.42
C THR A 78 9.60 -1.49 12.91
N ARG A 79 8.41 -1.42 13.53
CA ARG A 79 8.20 -1.80 14.93
C ARG A 79 8.45 -3.29 15.18
N GLN A 80 7.91 -4.15 14.32
CA GLN A 80 8.14 -5.60 14.45
C GLN A 80 9.62 -5.95 14.29
N TRP A 81 10.31 -5.34 13.33
CA TRP A 81 11.74 -5.53 13.14
C TRP A 81 12.55 -5.12 14.37
N LYS A 82 12.25 -3.95 14.95
CA LYS A 82 12.88 -3.47 16.18
C LYS A 82 12.69 -4.45 17.35
N ASN A 83 11.51 -5.05 17.46
CA ASN A 83 11.21 -6.03 18.52
C ASN A 83 11.91 -7.38 18.30
N MET A 84 12.25 -7.74 17.06
CA MET A 84 12.90 -9.02 16.72
C MET A 84 14.43 -8.94 16.68
N ASP A 85 15.01 -7.88 16.10
CA ASP A 85 16.46 -7.75 15.85
C ASP A 85 17.17 -6.72 16.77
N GLY A 86 16.43 -5.98 17.62
CA GLY A 86 16.99 -5.02 18.58
C GLY A 86 17.52 -3.71 17.99
N GLU A 87 17.89 -3.69 16.70
CA GLU A 87 18.37 -2.51 15.99
C GLU A 87 17.62 -2.22 14.69
N LEU A 88 17.26 -0.95 14.51
CA LEU A 88 16.71 -0.43 13.25
C LEU A 88 17.78 -0.56 12.12
N PRO A 89 17.39 -0.90 10.88
CA PRO A 89 18.28 -0.76 9.74
C PRO A 89 18.87 0.66 9.69
N ASP A 90 20.16 0.79 9.39
CA ASP A 90 20.89 2.08 9.47
C ASP A 90 20.25 3.21 8.64
N GLU A 91 19.50 2.87 7.59
CA GLU A 91 18.74 3.81 6.74
C GLU A 91 17.49 4.42 7.40
N LEU A 92 17.04 3.87 8.53
CA LEU A 92 15.93 4.38 9.33
C LEU A 92 16.39 4.99 10.67
N LYS A 93 17.67 4.83 11.01
CA LYS A 93 18.35 5.56 12.09
C LYS A 93 18.78 6.90 11.49
N GLY A 94 17.99 7.95 11.72
CA GLY A 94 18.22 9.29 11.13
C GLY A 94 19.64 9.81 11.30
#